data_AF-A0A957GNW8-F1
#
_entry.id   AF-A0A957GNW8-F1
#
_cell.length_a   1.000
_cell.length_b   1.000
_cell.length_c   1.000
_cell.angle_alpha   90.00
_cell.angle_beta   90.00
_cell.angle_gamma   90.00
#
_symmetry.space_group_name_H-M   'P 1'
#
loop_
_entity.id
_entity.type
_entity.pdbx_description
1 polymer ?
#
loop_
_entity_poly.entity_id
_entity_poly.type
_entity_poly.pdbx_seq_one_letter_code
_entity_poly.pdbx_strand_id
1 'polypeptide(L)'
;ALLLLNLLAPAAHAWKITTHVYFADLVLADALDNGKVTIHRVDYNSGAILGEIGQYAVDPDILAVLQSNAAQYRAGTIGPDAYPDILTGQMVIHPDGSQTNIDHGSDAWLRYLWDQAESDAYRNDPAVKAFVVGFLTHAAGDIYAHTFVNNFTGEPFTYDPIENAVKHVLLEDYIDKRLPQDALDADFFAPEKLNINGIDRNFIYPTMVDARPGTVLDAQLLKEDSNSTIASIPRIFSTIRADLQQDIEESDCDWWDAICKAEREYKRAWRNDIDDGLRVWPQTSHQIIVKLVFNEDRQAKVGEAVDIGKEYAIDHLISMAGVPDIIPILIDIISIIDEVIPELIQKLIREYVDELIDKLLVEAIGMTKEQLREFITSPEHWFDVAMDSGAGEDVTLERFNREYLRINDTGYNNPAESFDYHLVPAAYNTVTMSKLTLLSQAEVNRLLDDLGSTVRLEQPNIMLGFAPTL
;
A
#
# COMPACT_ATOMS: atom_id res chain seq x y z
N ALA A 1 16.89 22.42 -10.33
CA ALA A 1 15.83 23.11 -9.56
C ALA A 1 14.48 23.08 -10.28
N LEU A 2 14.33 23.54 -11.54
CA LEU A 2 13.02 23.56 -12.23
C LEU A 2 12.71 22.35 -13.15
N LEU A 3 13.58 21.34 -13.22
CA LEU A 3 13.39 20.16 -14.08
C LEU A 3 12.87 18.90 -13.35
N LEU A 4 12.67 18.98 -12.03
CA LEU A 4 12.27 17.85 -11.17
C LEU A 4 10.81 17.90 -10.72
N LEU A 5 10.09 19.00 -10.95
CA LEU A 5 8.67 19.11 -10.59
C LEU A 5 7.72 18.29 -11.50
N ASN A 6 8.19 17.80 -12.65
CA ASN A 6 7.37 17.05 -13.61
C ASN A 6 7.55 15.52 -13.52
N LEU A 7 8.21 15.00 -12.48
CA LEU A 7 8.60 13.58 -12.37
C LEU A 7 7.87 12.81 -11.27
N LEU A 8 6.95 13.43 -10.55
CA LEU A 8 6.16 12.75 -9.52
C LEU A 8 4.86 12.27 -10.17
N ALA A 9 4.85 10.97 -10.51
CA ALA A 9 3.59 10.27 -10.71
C ALA A 9 2.79 10.35 -9.41
N PRO A 10 1.45 10.40 -9.50
CA PRO A 10 0.70 10.98 -8.42
C PRO A 10 0.16 9.82 -7.54
N ALA A 11 0.45 9.87 -6.23
CA ALA A 11 0.24 8.77 -5.27
C ALA A 11 -1.24 8.61 -4.88
N ALA A 12 -1.98 7.72 -5.53
CA ALA A 12 -3.39 7.51 -5.22
C ALA A 12 -3.59 6.90 -3.83
N HIS A 13 -4.08 7.67 -2.86
CA HIS A 13 -4.75 7.12 -1.67
C HIS A 13 -6.27 7.04 -1.95
N ALA A 14 -6.90 5.96 -1.48
CA ALA A 14 -8.31 5.65 -1.70
C ALA A 14 -9.09 5.58 -0.40
N TRP A 15 -9.27 4.40 0.18
CA TRP A 15 -9.69 4.32 1.56
C TRP A 15 -8.46 4.50 2.42
N LYS A 16 -8.60 5.20 3.55
CA LYS A 16 -7.54 5.16 4.55
C LYS A 16 -7.32 3.72 5.00
N ILE A 17 -6.08 3.37 5.35
CA ILE A 17 -5.70 2.03 5.82
C ILE A 17 -6.65 1.44 6.87
N THR A 18 -7.06 2.24 7.86
CA THR A 18 -8.02 1.82 8.89
C THR A 18 -9.39 1.47 8.30
N THR A 19 -9.84 2.23 7.29
CA THR A 19 -11.08 1.98 6.56
C THR A 19 -11.03 0.69 5.74
N HIS A 20 -9.90 0.41 5.06
CA HIS A 20 -9.68 -0.88 4.40
C HIS A 20 -9.83 -2.05 5.36
N VAL A 21 -9.10 -2.00 6.48
CA VAL A 21 -9.11 -3.08 7.48
C VAL A 21 -10.49 -3.24 8.11
N TYR A 22 -11.20 -2.14 8.39
CA TYR A 22 -12.57 -2.18 8.90
C TYR A 22 -13.52 -2.90 7.94
N PHE A 23 -13.52 -2.55 6.65
CA PHE A 23 -14.38 -3.22 5.67
C PHE A 23 -13.99 -4.69 5.48
N ALA A 24 -12.70 -5.02 5.50
CA ALA A 24 -12.26 -6.41 5.44
C ALA A 24 -12.68 -7.22 6.66
N ASP A 25 -12.73 -6.61 7.86
CA ASP A 25 -13.22 -7.28 9.07
C ASP A 25 -14.73 -7.58 9.00
N LEU A 26 -15.53 -6.70 8.37
CA LEU A 26 -16.95 -6.99 8.10
C LEU A 26 -17.11 -8.20 7.17
N VAL A 27 -16.27 -8.28 6.15
CA VAL A 27 -16.24 -9.39 5.17
C VAL A 27 -15.78 -10.68 5.84
N LEU A 28 -14.74 -10.59 6.66
CA LEU A 28 -14.21 -11.70 7.45
C LEU A 28 -15.27 -12.24 8.42
N ALA A 29 -16.00 -11.35 9.10
CA ALA A 29 -17.07 -11.75 10.02
C ALA A 29 -18.20 -12.51 9.31
N ASP A 30 -18.64 -12.05 8.13
CA ASP A 30 -19.66 -12.74 7.31
C ASP A 30 -19.15 -14.13 6.89
N ALA A 31 -17.93 -14.20 6.34
CA ALA A 31 -17.30 -15.45 5.92
C ALA A 31 -17.14 -16.47 7.06
N LEU A 32 -16.72 -16.03 8.24
CA LEU A 32 -16.44 -16.89 9.39
C LEU A 32 -17.70 -17.33 10.14
N ASP A 33 -18.83 -16.63 10.01
CA ASP A 33 -20.09 -16.98 10.68
C ASP A 33 -20.56 -18.39 10.29
N ASN A 34 -20.60 -18.68 8.99
CA ASN A 34 -21.14 -19.95 8.50
C ASN A 34 -20.43 -20.49 7.24
N GLY A 35 -19.27 -19.93 6.86
CA GLY A 35 -18.52 -20.33 5.68
C GLY A 35 -19.10 -19.81 4.37
N LYS A 36 -19.97 -18.79 4.42
CA LYS A 36 -20.59 -18.16 3.25
C LYS A 36 -20.53 -16.65 3.38
N VAL A 37 -20.78 -15.98 2.26
CA VAL A 37 -21.05 -14.54 2.23
C VAL A 37 -22.45 -14.29 1.71
N THR A 38 -23.09 -13.26 2.25
CA THR A 38 -24.43 -12.85 1.82
C THR A 38 -24.35 -11.67 0.87
N ILE A 39 -24.95 -11.81 -0.32
CA ILE A 39 -25.03 -10.77 -1.34
C ILE A 39 -26.47 -10.27 -1.44
N HIS A 40 -26.66 -8.95 -1.29
CA HIS A 40 -27.97 -8.33 -1.29
C HIS A 40 -28.28 -7.64 -2.62
N ARG A 41 -29.57 -7.56 -2.95
CA ARG A 41 -30.09 -6.65 -3.95
C ARG A 41 -30.32 -5.30 -3.29
N VAL A 42 -29.78 -4.24 -3.88
CA VAL A 42 -29.93 -2.87 -3.39
C VAL A 42 -30.67 -2.00 -4.40
N ASP A 43 -31.44 -1.04 -3.91
CA ASP A 43 -31.92 0.08 -4.71
C ASP A 43 -30.80 1.12 -4.81
N TYR A 44 -30.28 1.33 -6.01
CA TYR A 44 -29.14 2.22 -6.23
C TYR A 44 -29.40 3.68 -5.83
N ASN A 45 -30.65 4.16 -5.92
CA ASN A 45 -30.97 5.57 -5.65
C ASN A 45 -31.09 5.86 -4.15
N SER A 46 -31.62 4.91 -3.39
CA SER A 46 -31.90 5.06 -1.96
C SER A 46 -30.90 4.34 -1.05
N GLY A 47 -30.09 3.43 -1.58
CA GLY A 47 -29.21 2.55 -0.80
C GLY A 47 -29.98 1.45 -0.05
N ALA A 48 -31.30 1.34 -0.22
CA ALA A 48 -32.11 0.40 0.53
C ALA A 48 -31.83 -1.05 0.08
N ILE A 49 -31.59 -1.94 1.04
CA ILE A 49 -31.55 -3.38 0.79
C ILE A 49 -32.98 -3.85 0.47
N LEU A 50 -33.17 -4.34 -0.75
CA LEU A 50 -34.44 -4.84 -1.27
C LEU A 50 -34.69 -6.32 -0.94
N GLY A 51 -33.62 -7.06 -0.64
CA GLY A 51 -33.65 -8.48 -0.29
C GLY A 51 -32.32 -9.16 -0.56
N GLU A 52 -32.21 -10.43 -0.22
CA GLU A 52 -31.05 -11.24 -0.56
C GLU A 52 -31.11 -11.69 -2.02
N ILE A 53 -29.98 -11.61 -2.73
CA ILE A 53 -29.80 -12.34 -3.99
C ILE A 53 -29.54 -13.81 -3.64
N GLY A 54 -28.63 -14.05 -2.69
CA GLY A 54 -28.33 -15.38 -2.19
C GLY A 54 -27.17 -15.41 -1.22
N GLN A 55 -26.91 -16.61 -0.70
CA GLN A 55 -25.72 -16.95 0.07
C GLN A 55 -24.81 -17.84 -0.77
N TYR A 56 -23.53 -17.49 -0.80
CA TYR A 56 -22.52 -18.11 -1.65
C TYR A 56 -21.39 -18.65 -0.78
N ALA A 57 -20.97 -19.89 -1.05
CA ALA A 57 -19.94 -20.53 -0.26
C ALA A 57 -18.59 -19.83 -0.50
N VAL A 58 -17.91 -19.47 0.60
CA VAL A 58 -16.52 -19.05 0.53
C VAL A 58 -15.70 -20.21 -0.03
N ASP A 59 -14.71 -19.89 -0.86
CA ASP A 59 -13.79 -20.91 -1.35
C ASP A 59 -13.20 -21.68 -0.15
N PRO A 60 -13.29 -23.03 -0.10
CA PRO A 60 -12.87 -23.79 1.08
C PRO A 60 -11.42 -23.56 1.49
N ASP A 61 -10.52 -23.34 0.52
CA ASP A 61 -9.11 -23.09 0.80
C ASP A 61 -8.94 -21.67 1.36
N ILE A 62 -9.67 -20.69 0.83
CA ILE A 62 -9.70 -19.33 1.38
C ILE A 62 -10.28 -19.33 2.80
N LEU A 63 -11.41 -20.01 3.03
CA LEU A 63 -12.06 -20.08 4.34
C LEU A 63 -11.12 -20.65 5.40
N ALA A 64 -10.38 -21.71 5.07
CA ALA A 64 -9.43 -22.35 5.98
C ALA A 64 -8.28 -21.41 6.38
N VAL A 65 -7.77 -20.59 5.44
CA VAL A 65 -6.71 -19.63 5.76
C VAL A 65 -7.22 -18.42 6.53
N LEU A 66 -8.44 -17.94 6.25
CA LEU A 66 -9.07 -16.86 7.01
C LEU A 66 -9.29 -17.25 8.48
N GLN A 67 -9.64 -18.51 8.75
CA GLN A 67 -9.81 -19.03 10.11
C GLN A 67 -8.50 -19.08 10.91
N SER A 68 -7.37 -19.25 10.24
CA SER A 68 -6.07 -19.54 10.88
C SER A 68 -5.05 -18.40 10.79
N ASN A 69 -5.22 -17.46 9.85
CA ASN A 69 -4.25 -16.43 9.49
C ASN A 69 -4.92 -15.06 9.24
N ALA A 70 -5.95 -14.73 10.04
CA ALA A 70 -6.66 -13.44 9.94
C ALA A 70 -5.73 -12.22 10.04
N ALA A 71 -4.64 -12.30 10.82
CA ALA A 71 -3.69 -11.20 10.94
C ALA A 71 -2.94 -10.90 9.63
N GLN A 72 -2.56 -11.95 8.89
CA GLN A 72 -1.95 -11.83 7.57
C GLN A 72 -2.95 -11.38 6.51
N TYR A 73 -4.22 -11.79 6.62
CA TYR A 73 -5.30 -11.25 5.78
C TYR A 73 -5.50 -9.73 6.00
N ARG A 74 -5.52 -9.28 7.26
CA ARG A 74 -5.58 -7.84 7.58
C ARG A 74 -4.33 -7.11 7.10
N ALA A 75 -3.15 -7.72 7.21
CA ALA A 75 -1.93 -7.15 6.65
C ALA A 75 -2.06 -7.02 5.13
N GLY A 76 -2.46 -8.07 4.42
CA GLY A 76 -2.69 -8.02 2.97
C GLY A 76 -3.69 -6.95 2.56
N THR A 77 -4.74 -6.72 3.36
CA THR A 77 -5.76 -5.68 3.15
C THR A 77 -5.21 -4.25 3.18
N ILE A 78 -4.08 -4.02 3.83
CA ILE A 78 -3.37 -2.74 3.72
C ILE A 78 -2.71 -2.60 2.34
N GLY A 79 -2.34 -3.71 1.70
CA GLY A 79 -1.99 -3.71 0.29
C GLY A 79 -0.75 -2.88 -0.05
N PRO A 80 -0.72 -2.25 -1.23
CA PRO A 80 0.37 -1.39 -1.65
C PRO A 80 0.53 -0.13 -0.79
N ASP A 81 -0.46 0.29 0.00
CA ASP A 81 -0.26 1.39 0.96
C ASP A 81 0.85 1.11 1.99
N ALA A 82 1.24 -0.16 2.17
CA ALA A 82 2.33 -0.55 3.06
C ALA A 82 3.38 -1.48 2.44
N TYR A 83 3.04 -2.26 1.42
CA TYR A 83 3.89 -3.35 0.93
C TYR A 83 4.25 -3.22 -0.55
N PRO A 84 5.53 -3.42 -0.93
CA PRO A 84 6.66 -3.67 -0.03
C PRO A 84 7.01 -2.44 0.83
N ASP A 85 6.62 -1.26 0.35
CA ASP A 85 6.72 0.02 1.03
C ASP A 85 5.79 1.06 0.39
N ILE A 86 5.56 2.15 1.14
CA ILE A 86 4.67 3.25 0.74
C ILE A 86 5.07 3.81 -0.63
N LEU A 87 6.36 4.09 -0.86
CA LEU A 87 6.82 4.73 -2.10
C LEU A 87 6.62 3.80 -3.29
N THR A 88 7.00 2.54 -3.16
CA THR A 88 6.81 1.54 -4.22
C THR A 88 5.33 1.33 -4.51
N GLY A 89 4.48 1.22 -3.48
CA GLY A 89 3.04 1.08 -3.65
C GLY A 89 2.44 2.25 -4.42
N GLN A 90 2.69 3.46 -3.93
CA GLN A 90 2.13 4.68 -4.48
C GLN A 90 2.64 5.04 -5.87
N MET A 91 3.91 4.75 -6.18
CA MET A 91 4.51 5.16 -7.45
C MET A 91 4.55 4.05 -8.50
N VAL A 92 4.41 2.79 -8.10
CA VAL A 92 4.59 1.66 -9.04
C VAL A 92 3.36 0.75 -9.10
N ILE A 93 2.68 0.54 -7.97
CA ILE A 93 1.59 -0.45 -7.90
C ILE A 93 0.23 0.20 -8.15
N HIS A 94 -0.05 1.35 -7.52
CA HIS A 94 -1.30 2.10 -7.70
C HIS A 94 -1.47 2.69 -9.11
N PRO A 95 -0.47 3.38 -9.69
CA PRO A 95 -0.72 4.16 -10.89
C PRO A 95 -1.02 3.28 -12.12
N ASP A 96 -1.72 3.88 -13.09
CA ASP A 96 -2.07 3.22 -14.33
C ASP A 96 -0.82 2.74 -15.09
N GLY A 97 -0.94 1.62 -15.82
CA GLY A 97 0.15 1.06 -16.61
C GLY A 97 0.80 2.03 -17.60
N SER A 98 0.06 3.01 -18.11
CA SER A 98 0.59 4.08 -18.97
C SER A 98 1.51 5.07 -18.25
N GLN A 99 1.36 5.22 -16.93
CA GLN A 99 2.21 6.07 -16.08
C GLN A 99 3.48 5.34 -15.63
N THR A 100 3.40 4.02 -15.45
CA THR A 100 4.50 3.18 -14.93
C THR A 100 5.24 2.38 -16.00
N ASN A 101 4.74 2.37 -17.24
CA ASN A 101 5.21 1.47 -18.32
C ASN A 101 5.09 -0.02 -17.96
N ILE A 102 4.15 -0.36 -17.08
CA ILE A 102 3.82 -1.74 -16.68
C ILE A 102 2.56 -2.15 -17.46
N ASP A 103 2.68 -3.18 -18.28
CA ASP A 103 1.53 -3.68 -19.03
C ASP A 103 0.44 -4.14 -18.05
N HIS A 104 -0.78 -3.65 -18.22
CA HIS A 104 -1.93 -3.89 -17.34
C HIS A 104 -1.85 -3.25 -15.94
N GLY A 105 -0.85 -2.43 -15.65
CA GLY A 105 -0.74 -1.65 -14.40
C GLY A 105 -0.89 -2.51 -13.16
N SER A 106 -1.77 -2.12 -12.24
CA SER A 106 -1.97 -2.82 -10.97
C SER A 106 -2.41 -4.28 -11.12
N ASP A 107 -3.16 -4.60 -12.17
CA ASP A 107 -3.58 -5.98 -12.47
C ASP A 107 -2.38 -6.92 -12.66
N ALA A 108 -1.26 -6.42 -13.19
CA ALA A 108 -0.04 -7.20 -13.32
C ALA A 108 0.49 -7.65 -11.95
N TRP A 109 0.43 -6.76 -10.95
CA TRP A 109 0.80 -7.07 -9.58
C TRP A 109 -0.18 -8.05 -8.93
N LEU A 110 -1.49 -7.84 -9.09
CA LEU A 110 -2.52 -8.74 -8.53
C LEU A 110 -2.39 -10.16 -9.09
N ARG A 111 -2.22 -10.30 -10.40
CA ARG A 111 -1.99 -11.59 -11.06
C ARG A 111 -0.71 -12.24 -10.59
N TYR A 112 0.38 -11.47 -10.55
CA TYR A 112 1.67 -12.00 -10.13
C TYR A 112 1.64 -12.52 -8.69
N LEU A 113 1.08 -11.76 -7.75
CA LEU A 113 0.96 -12.20 -6.35
C LEU A 113 0.04 -13.42 -6.21
N TRP A 114 -1.08 -13.46 -6.94
CA TRP A 114 -1.95 -14.63 -7.00
C TRP A 114 -1.21 -15.86 -7.52
N ASP A 115 -0.52 -15.75 -8.64
CA ASP A 115 0.23 -16.85 -9.26
C ASP A 115 1.38 -17.32 -8.35
N GLN A 116 2.04 -16.41 -7.63
CA GLN A 116 3.03 -16.79 -6.63
C GLN A 116 2.39 -17.58 -5.49
N ALA A 117 1.26 -17.12 -4.92
CA ALA A 117 0.55 -17.86 -3.88
C ALA A 117 0.10 -19.26 -4.33
N GLU A 118 -0.25 -19.43 -5.61
CA GLU A 118 -0.63 -20.72 -6.19
C GLU A 118 0.55 -21.62 -6.63
N SER A 119 1.78 -21.09 -6.60
CA SER A 119 2.96 -21.83 -7.02
C SER A 119 3.31 -22.97 -6.06
N ASP A 120 4.09 -23.95 -6.53
CA ASP A 120 4.59 -25.07 -5.71
C ASP A 120 5.36 -24.62 -4.46
N ALA A 121 5.96 -23.43 -4.49
CA ALA A 121 6.70 -22.86 -3.37
C ALA A 121 5.77 -22.41 -2.23
N TYR A 122 4.56 -21.93 -2.54
CA TYR A 122 3.72 -21.21 -1.59
C TYR A 122 2.28 -21.75 -1.44
N ARG A 123 1.80 -22.62 -2.33
CA ARG A 123 0.40 -23.10 -2.32
C ARG A 123 -0.05 -23.83 -1.05
N ASN A 124 0.90 -24.28 -0.22
CA ASN A 124 0.62 -24.92 1.07
C ASN A 124 0.92 -24.00 2.26
N ASP A 125 1.27 -22.74 2.02
CA ASP A 125 1.51 -21.74 3.06
C ASP A 125 0.23 -20.90 3.28
N PRO A 126 -0.52 -21.15 4.37
CA PRO A 126 -1.78 -20.48 4.60
C PRO A 126 -1.61 -18.99 4.93
N ALA A 127 -0.45 -18.58 5.47
CA ALA A 127 -0.17 -17.18 5.78
C ALA A 127 0.02 -16.37 4.48
N VAL A 128 0.70 -16.95 3.49
CA VAL A 128 0.85 -16.35 2.16
C VAL A 128 -0.48 -16.20 1.46
N LYS A 129 -1.30 -17.28 1.42
CA LYS A 129 -2.61 -17.23 0.78
C LYS A 129 -3.52 -16.20 1.45
N ALA A 130 -3.54 -16.12 2.78
CA ALA A 130 -4.30 -15.11 3.51
C ALA A 130 -3.86 -13.68 3.16
N PHE A 131 -2.55 -13.42 3.13
CA PHE A 131 -1.99 -12.13 2.72
C PHE A 131 -2.39 -11.75 1.30
N VAL A 132 -2.24 -12.66 0.33
CA VAL A 132 -2.59 -12.37 -1.07
C VAL A 132 -4.09 -12.15 -1.26
N VAL A 133 -4.95 -12.93 -0.59
CA VAL A 133 -6.40 -12.67 -0.61
C VAL A 133 -6.72 -11.31 0.00
N GLY A 134 -6.04 -10.92 1.08
CA GLY A 134 -6.13 -9.57 1.64
C GLY A 134 -5.70 -8.49 0.63
N PHE A 135 -4.62 -8.72 -0.11
CA PHE A 135 -4.12 -7.79 -1.13
C PHE A 135 -5.13 -7.59 -2.27
N LEU A 136 -5.85 -8.65 -2.66
CA LEU A 136 -6.96 -8.54 -3.61
C LEU A 136 -8.18 -7.81 -3.01
N THR A 137 -8.43 -7.98 -1.70
CA THR A 137 -9.46 -7.23 -0.96
C THR A 137 -9.13 -5.73 -0.88
N HIS A 138 -7.86 -5.36 -0.74
CA HIS A 138 -7.41 -3.97 -0.84
C HIS A 138 -7.83 -3.36 -2.18
N ALA A 139 -7.44 -4.02 -3.28
CA ALA A 139 -7.80 -3.61 -4.63
C ALA A 139 -9.32 -3.52 -4.86
N ALA A 140 -10.09 -4.41 -4.24
CA ALA A 140 -11.55 -4.36 -4.28
C ALA A 140 -12.12 -3.09 -3.63
N GLY A 141 -11.45 -2.54 -2.61
CA GLY A 141 -11.80 -1.27 -2.00
C GLY A 141 -11.46 -0.08 -2.89
N ASP A 142 -10.23 -0.04 -3.40
CA ASP A 142 -9.69 1.10 -4.15
C ASP A 142 -10.48 1.43 -5.41
N ILE A 143 -10.92 0.42 -6.15
CA ILE A 143 -11.71 0.62 -7.38
C ILE A 143 -12.95 1.50 -7.13
N TYR A 144 -13.60 1.35 -5.97
CA TYR A 144 -14.77 2.16 -5.62
C TYR A 144 -14.42 3.41 -4.83
N ALA A 145 -13.42 3.33 -3.97
CA ALA A 145 -12.94 4.46 -3.17
C ALA A 145 -12.42 5.58 -4.07
N HIS A 146 -11.52 5.28 -5.01
CA HIS A 146 -11.00 6.29 -5.92
C HIS A 146 -12.08 6.87 -6.81
N THR A 147 -13.02 6.07 -7.31
CA THR A 147 -14.14 6.62 -8.07
C THR A 147 -14.94 7.64 -7.24
N PHE A 148 -15.14 7.35 -5.95
CA PHE A 148 -15.88 8.21 -5.04
C PHE A 148 -15.07 9.46 -4.64
N VAL A 149 -13.82 9.31 -4.25
CA VAL A 149 -12.93 10.41 -3.85
C VAL A 149 -12.65 11.32 -5.05
N ASN A 150 -12.32 10.76 -6.22
CA ASN A 150 -12.03 11.52 -7.44
C ASN A 150 -13.23 12.36 -7.93
N ASN A 151 -14.47 12.00 -7.56
CA ASN A 151 -15.63 12.86 -7.83
C ASN A 151 -15.50 14.23 -7.13
N PHE A 152 -14.92 14.26 -5.93
CA PHE A 152 -14.75 15.49 -5.14
C PHE A 152 -13.40 16.15 -5.37
N THR A 153 -12.34 15.37 -5.60
CA THR A 153 -10.98 15.90 -5.82
C THR A 153 -10.72 16.27 -7.28
N GLY A 154 -11.56 15.79 -8.20
CA GLY A 154 -11.60 16.15 -9.63
C GLY A 154 -10.79 15.24 -10.54
N GLU A 155 -9.81 14.54 -10.00
CA GLU A 155 -8.88 13.67 -10.73
C GLU A 155 -8.21 12.70 -9.75
N PRO A 156 -7.57 11.61 -10.23
CA PRO A 156 -6.72 10.79 -9.39
C PRO A 156 -5.73 11.65 -8.62
N PHE A 157 -5.44 11.25 -7.39
CA PHE A 157 -4.53 11.95 -6.49
C PHE A 157 -3.31 12.46 -7.24
N THR A 158 -2.90 13.73 -7.04
CA THR A 158 -1.69 14.41 -7.54
C THR A 158 -1.20 15.55 -6.66
N TYR A 159 0.13 15.76 -6.68
CA TYR A 159 0.83 16.86 -6.01
C TYR A 159 0.78 18.19 -6.74
N ASP A 160 0.49 18.12 -8.04
CA ASP A 160 0.37 19.28 -8.90
C ASP A 160 -0.95 19.16 -9.66
N PRO A 161 -1.94 20.03 -9.38
CA PRO A 161 -1.90 21.09 -8.38
C PRO A 161 -2.01 20.55 -6.94
N ILE A 162 -1.40 21.21 -5.96
CA ILE A 162 -1.31 20.68 -4.59
C ILE A 162 -2.67 20.52 -3.92
N GLU A 163 -3.63 21.34 -4.33
CA GLU A 163 -5.01 21.32 -3.88
C GLU A 163 -5.66 19.94 -4.07
N ASN A 164 -5.27 19.15 -5.08
CA ASN A 164 -5.80 17.80 -5.27
C ASN A 164 -5.37 16.86 -4.13
N ALA A 165 -4.07 16.76 -3.84
CA ALA A 165 -3.55 15.95 -2.73
C ALA A 165 -4.21 16.35 -1.38
N VAL A 166 -4.37 17.65 -1.15
CA VAL A 166 -5.03 18.21 0.03
C VAL A 166 -6.48 17.70 0.14
N LYS A 167 -7.25 17.72 -0.95
CA LYS A 167 -8.65 17.25 -0.95
C LYS A 167 -8.75 15.74 -0.72
N HIS A 168 -7.86 14.94 -1.31
CA HIS A 168 -7.81 13.49 -1.08
C HIS A 168 -7.65 13.15 0.40
N VAL A 169 -6.55 13.61 0.99
CA VAL A 169 -6.22 13.34 2.40
C VAL A 169 -7.35 13.77 3.32
N LEU A 170 -7.89 14.97 3.09
CA LEU A 170 -8.96 15.50 3.92
C LEU A 170 -10.22 14.66 3.87
N LEU A 171 -10.64 14.29 2.66
CA LEU A 171 -11.87 13.56 2.45
C LEU A 171 -11.77 12.17 3.08
N GLU A 172 -10.66 11.49 2.83
CA GLU A 172 -10.39 10.15 3.33
C GLU A 172 -10.26 10.14 4.86
N ASP A 173 -9.54 11.10 5.43
CA ASP A 173 -9.43 11.27 6.89
C ASP A 173 -10.79 11.56 7.53
N TYR A 174 -11.62 12.38 6.88
CA TYR A 174 -12.95 12.69 7.38
C TYR A 174 -13.88 11.46 7.34
N ILE A 175 -13.84 10.68 6.26
CA ILE A 175 -14.61 9.43 6.15
C ILE A 175 -14.15 8.42 7.21
N ASP A 176 -12.84 8.28 7.40
CA ASP A 176 -12.26 7.42 8.44
C ASP A 176 -12.75 7.84 9.83
N LYS A 177 -12.81 9.14 10.14
CA LYS A 177 -13.37 9.66 11.40
C LYS A 177 -14.85 9.28 11.61
N ARG A 178 -15.58 8.99 10.54
CA ARG A 178 -17.01 8.63 10.58
C ARG A 178 -17.29 7.13 10.55
N LEU A 179 -16.25 6.29 10.67
CA LEU A 179 -16.44 4.86 10.93
C LEU A 179 -17.08 4.60 12.31
N PRO A 180 -17.75 3.45 12.52
CA PRO A 180 -18.29 3.08 13.83
C PRO A 180 -17.21 2.96 14.90
N GLN A 181 -17.17 3.91 15.84
CA GLN A 181 -16.10 4.01 16.84
C GLN A 181 -16.07 2.83 17.82
N ASP A 182 -17.20 2.18 18.05
CA ASP A 182 -17.32 0.98 18.87
C ASP A 182 -16.69 -0.27 18.23
N ALA A 183 -16.50 -0.26 16.90
CA ALA A 183 -15.79 -1.30 16.17
C ALA A 183 -14.27 -1.04 16.08
N LEU A 184 -13.80 0.16 16.42
CA LEU A 184 -12.41 0.59 16.34
C LEU A 184 -11.78 0.69 17.75
N ASP A 185 -11.91 -0.38 18.53
CA ASP A 185 -11.40 -0.44 19.91
C ASP A 185 -9.93 -0.89 19.99
N ALA A 186 -9.41 -1.05 21.20
CA ALA A 186 -8.04 -1.50 21.43
C ALA A 186 -7.74 -2.89 20.82
N ASP A 187 -8.73 -3.77 20.70
CA ASP A 187 -8.55 -5.10 20.10
C ASP A 187 -8.41 -4.97 18.57
N PHE A 188 -9.16 -4.07 17.93
CA PHE A 188 -9.02 -3.78 16.49
C PHE A 188 -7.57 -3.40 16.11
N PHE A 189 -6.92 -2.57 16.93
CA PHE A 189 -5.56 -2.09 16.72
C PHE A 189 -4.46 -2.95 17.37
N ALA A 190 -4.82 -4.11 17.94
CA ALA A 190 -3.85 -4.94 18.64
C ALA A 190 -2.76 -5.46 17.69
N PRO A 191 -1.46 -5.41 18.04
CA PRO A 191 -0.37 -5.78 17.14
C PRO A 191 -0.45 -7.20 16.59
N GLU A 192 -1.01 -8.15 17.36
CA GLU A 192 -1.21 -9.52 16.92
C GLU A 192 -2.29 -9.66 15.84
N LYS A 193 -3.18 -8.67 15.69
CA LYS A 193 -4.24 -8.65 14.68
C LYS A 193 -3.77 -8.06 13.36
N LEU A 194 -2.56 -7.51 13.27
CA LEU A 194 -2.00 -6.99 12.04
C LEU A 194 -0.49 -7.24 12.02
N ASN A 195 -0.05 -8.32 11.37
CA ASN A 195 1.38 -8.61 11.25
C ASN A 195 1.71 -9.42 10.00
N ILE A 196 2.96 -9.34 9.58
CA ILE A 196 3.53 -10.05 8.43
C ILE A 196 4.56 -11.12 8.84
N ASN A 197 4.54 -11.54 10.11
CA ASN A 197 5.50 -12.52 10.62
C ASN A 197 5.42 -13.83 9.82
N GLY A 198 6.57 -14.29 9.34
CA GLY A 198 6.69 -15.54 8.59
C GLY A 198 6.55 -15.38 7.07
N ILE A 199 5.96 -14.27 6.62
CA ILE A 199 5.80 -13.95 5.19
C ILE A 199 6.67 -12.78 4.73
N ASP A 200 7.11 -11.91 5.65
CA ASP A 200 8.01 -10.78 5.39
C ASP A 200 9.26 -11.19 4.59
N ARG A 201 10.01 -12.20 5.06
CA ARG A 201 11.26 -12.65 4.42
C ARG A 201 11.05 -13.71 3.34
N ASN A 202 10.03 -14.56 3.51
CA ASN A 202 9.87 -15.76 2.69
C ASN A 202 8.94 -15.54 1.51
N PHE A 203 8.11 -14.49 1.53
CA PHE A 203 7.18 -14.15 0.47
C PHE A 203 7.33 -12.69 0.02
N ILE A 204 7.08 -11.71 0.89
CA ILE A 204 7.08 -10.29 0.50
C ILE A 204 8.44 -9.86 -0.05
N TYR A 205 9.55 -10.21 0.62
CA TYR A 205 10.89 -9.93 0.10
C TYR A 205 11.13 -10.52 -1.31
N PRO A 206 11.04 -11.84 -1.54
CA PRO A 206 11.34 -12.39 -2.87
C PRO A 206 10.32 -12.02 -3.94
N THR A 207 9.06 -11.70 -3.59
CA THR A 207 8.02 -11.40 -4.58
C THR A 207 7.83 -9.91 -4.81
N MET A 208 8.15 -9.03 -3.87
CA MET A 208 7.88 -7.59 -4.02
C MET A 208 9.14 -6.72 -3.92
N VAL A 209 10.27 -7.26 -3.43
CA VAL A 209 11.50 -6.48 -3.19
C VAL A 209 12.68 -6.92 -4.06
N ASP A 210 12.97 -8.21 -4.13
CA ASP A 210 14.21 -8.77 -4.71
C ASP A 210 14.17 -8.80 -6.26
N ALA A 211 14.30 -7.64 -6.90
CA ALA A 211 14.26 -7.47 -8.35
C ALA A 211 15.59 -7.87 -9.03
N ARG A 212 16.01 -9.13 -8.86
CA ARG A 212 17.23 -9.64 -9.49
C ARG A 212 17.08 -9.79 -11.00
N PRO A 213 18.18 -9.67 -11.77
CA PRO A 213 18.15 -9.88 -13.21
C PRO A 213 17.47 -11.19 -13.60
N GLY A 214 16.50 -11.09 -14.50
CA GLY A 214 15.73 -12.24 -15.01
C GLY A 214 14.56 -12.69 -14.13
N THR A 215 14.28 -12.01 -13.02
CA THR A 215 13.03 -12.18 -12.27
C THR A 215 11.88 -11.46 -12.97
N VAL A 216 10.63 -11.82 -12.62
CA VAL A 216 9.45 -11.08 -13.07
C VAL A 216 9.47 -9.64 -12.56
N LEU A 217 9.95 -9.43 -11.35
CA LEU A 217 10.14 -8.10 -10.78
C LEU A 217 11.02 -7.23 -11.69
N ASP A 218 12.25 -7.65 -11.97
CA ASP A 218 13.16 -6.87 -12.82
C ASP A 218 12.63 -6.67 -14.25
N ALA A 219 12.06 -7.72 -14.84
CA ALA A 219 11.65 -7.70 -16.24
C ALA A 219 10.32 -6.96 -16.50
N GLN A 220 9.42 -6.92 -15.51
CA GLN A 220 8.02 -6.52 -15.73
C GLN A 220 7.47 -5.52 -14.72
N LEU A 221 7.72 -5.70 -13.43
CA LEU A 221 7.01 -4.98 -12.36
C LEU A 221 7.82 -3.84 -11.72
N LEU A 222 9.15 -3.91 -11.77
CA LEU A 222 10.10 -2.93 -11.27
C LEU A 222 11.14 -2.65 -12.37
N LYS A 223 10.69 -2.16 -13.53
CA LYS A 223 11.54 -1.89 -14.69
C LYS A 223 12.44 -0.67 -14.46
N GLU A 224 13.64 -0.69 -15.01
CA GLU A 224 14.62 0.40 -14.88
C GLU A 224 14.23 1.69 -15.61
N ASP A 225 13.46 1.58 -16.69
CA ASP A 225 13.16 2.66 -17.62
C ASP A 225 11.89 3.45 -17.26
N SER A 226 11.32 3.22 -16.08
CA SER A 226 10.15 3.94 -15.60
C SER A 226 10.56 5.11 -14.69
N ASN A 227 10.05 6.31 -14.99
CA ASN A 227 10.12 7.44 -14.06
C ASN A 227 9.41 7.14 -12.72
N SER A 228 8.55 6.13 -12.69
CA SER A 228 7.75 5.75 -11.54
C SER A 228 8.54 4.90 -10.52
N THR A 229 9.66 4.30 -10.91
CA THR A 229 10.48 3.45 -10.03
C THR A 229 11.69 4.16 -9.42
N ILE A 230 11.91 5.45 -9.72
CA ILE A 230 13.13 6.19 -9.37
C ILE A 230 13.34 6.38 -7.86
N ALA A 231 12.27 6.29 -7.06
CA ALA A 231 12.31 6.40 -5.60
C ALA A 231 12.00 5.07 -4.89
N SER A 232 11.78 3.98 -5.64
CA SER A 232 11.53 2.66 -5.06
C SER A 232 12.84 2.08 -4.51
N ILE A 233 12.95 1.95 -3.19
CA ILE A 233 14.07 1.29 -2.51
C ILE A 233 14.34 -0.11 -3.09
N PRO A 234 13.32 -0.98 -3.26
CA PRO A 234 13.44 -2.24 -3.98
C PRO A 234 14.17 -2.13 -5.31
N ARG A 235 13.76 -1.20 -6.20
CA ARG A 235 14.38 -1.03 -7.52
C ARG A 235 15.82 -0.53 -7.41
N ILE A 236 16.02 0.56 -6.68
CA ILE A 236 17.32 1.25 -6.59
C ILE A 236 18.40 0.28 -6.15
N PHE A 237 18.18 -0.40 -5.03
CA PHE A 237 19.19 -1.29 -4.47
C PHE A 237 19.29 -2.62 -5.20
N SER A 238 18.21 -3.13 -5.80
CA SER A 238 18.33 -4.31 -6.69
C SER A 238 19.19 -4.02 -7.92
N THR A 239 19.12 -2.80 -8.47
CA THR A 239 19.96 -2.36 -9.59
C THR A 239 21.43 -2.30 -9.18
N ILE A 240 21.75 -1.59 -8.10
CA ILE A 240 23.13 -1.50 -7.57
C ILE A 240 23.69 -2.91 -7.28
N ARG A 241 22.87 -3.77 -6.67
CA ARG A 241 23.24 -5.15 -6.36
C ARG A 241 23.50 -5.98 -7.63
N ALA A 242 22.75 -5.76 -8.70
CA ALA A 242 22.97 -6.40 -9.99
C ALA A 242 24.29 -5.94 -10.64
N ASP A 243 24.56 -4.63 -10.64
CA ASP A 243 25.80 -4.05 -11.17
C ASP A 243 27.02 -4.57 -10.40
N LEU A 244 26.95 -4.61 -9.07
CA LEU A 244 28.00 -5.19 -8.23
C LEU A 244 28.22 -6.67 -8.57
N GLN A 245 27.14 -7.42 -8.79
CA GLN A 245 27.23 -8.83 -9.15
C GLN A 245 27.91 -9.04 -10.50
N GLN A 246 27.58 -8.22 -11.50
CA GLN A 246 28.21 -8.23 -12.82
C GLN A 246 29.71 -7.89 -12.71
N ASP A 247 30.06 -6.81 -12.01
CA ASP A 247 31.44 -6.41 -11.76
C ASP A 247 32.26 -7.53 -11.11
N ILE A 248 31.70 -8.24 -10.13
CA ILE A 248 32.37 -9.35 -9.42
C ILE A 248 32.61 -10.55 -10.36
N GLU A 249 31.72 -10.78 -11.33
CA GLU A 249 31.78 -11.88 -12.29
C GLU A 249 32.75 -11.57 -13.44
N GLU A 250 32.77 -10.32 -13.92
CA GLU A 250 33.65 -9.86 -14.99
C GLU A 250 35.09 -9.57 -14.52
N SER A 251 35.29 -9.38 -13.21
CA SER A 251 36.62 -9.16 -12.63
C SER A 251 37.53 -10.39 -12.78
N ASP A 252 38.47 -10.32 -13.72
CA ASP A 252 39.57 -11.28 -13.88
C ASP A 252 40.79 -10.86 -13.04
N CYS A 253 40.76 -11.17 -11.74
CA CYS A 253 41.86 -10.84 -10.84
C CYS A 253 42.99 -11.88 -10.93
N ASP A 254 44.14 -11.44 -11.44
CA ASP A 254 45.37 -12.21 -11.40
C ASP A 254 45.74 -12.64 -9.96
N TRP A 255 46.42 -13.78 -9.83
CA TRP A 255 46.75 -14.34 -8.51
C TRP A 255 47.66 -13.43 -7.66
N TRP A 256 48.38 -12.51 -8.29
CA TRP A 256 49.30 -11.57 -7.65
C TRP A 256 48.69 -10.19 -7.41
N ASP A 257 47.54 -9.86 -8.01
CA ASP A 257 46.92 -8.54 -7.85
C ASP A 257 46.08 -8.48 -6.56
N ALA A 258 46.75 -8.07 -5.48
CA ALA A 258 46.13 -7.92 -4.17
C ALA A 258 45.09 -6.78 -4.13
N ILE A 259 45.20 -5.77 -5.00
CA ILE A 259 44.28 -4.64 -5.05
C ILE A 259 42.97 -5.09 -5.72
N CYS A 260 43.05 -5.74 -6.89
CA CYS A 260 41.87 -6.30 -7.55
C CYS A 260 41.11 -7.27 -6.64
N LYS A 261 41.82 -8.12 -5.89
CA LYS A 261 41.19 -9.03 -4.93
C LYS A 261 40.49 -8.29 -3.79
N ALA A 262 41.12 -7.24 -3.24
CA ALA A 262 40.52 -6.44 -2.19
C ALA A 262 39.27 -5.70 -2.67
N GLU A 263 39.31 -5.11 -3.86
CA GLU A 263 38.15 -4.47 -4.50
C GLU A 263 37.00 -5.46 -4.72
N ARG A 264 37.32 -6.66 -5.22
CA ARG A 264 36.32 -7.72 -5.43
C ARG A 264 35.67 -8.18 -4.12
N GLU A 265 36.45 -8.36 -3.05
CA GLU A 265 35.90 -8.72 -1.74
C GLU A 265 35.07 -7.58 -1.13
N TYR A 266 35.46 -6.33 -1.32
CA TYR A 266 34.64 -5.18 -0.93
C TYR A 266 33.30 -5.15 -1.68
N LYS A 267 33.29 -5.34 -3.01
CA LYS A 267 32.05 -5.43 -3.78
C LYS A 267 31.17 -6.60 -3.33
N ARG A 268 31.76 -7.74 -2.94
CA ARG A 268 31.01 -8.87 -2.36
C ARG A 268 30.36 -8.51 -1.04
N ALA A 269 31.08 -7.83 -0.15
CA ALA A 269 30.54 -7.35 1.12
C ALA A 269 29.38 -6.39 0.87
N TRP A 270 29.59 -5.34 0.07
CA TRP A 270 28.55 -4.36 -0.29
C TRP A 270 27.30 -5.03 -0.91
N ARG A 271 27.48 -5.96 -1.84
CA ARG A 271 26.36 -6.72 -2.41
C ARG A 271 25.58 -7.49 -1.34
N ASN A 272 26.28 -8.10 -0.38
CA ASN A 272 25.64 -8.82 0.72
C ASN A 272 24.91 -7.86 1.68
N ASP A 273 25.47 -6.67 1.93
CA ASP A 273 24.80 -5.63 2.75
C ASP A 273 23.48 -5.21 2.11
N ILE A 274 23.44 -5.09 0.78
CA ILE A 274 22.19 -4.87 0.03
C ILE A 274 21.22 -6.03 0.19
N ASP A 275 21.68 -7.28 -0.02
CA ASP A 275 20.82 -8.46 0.15
C ASP A 275 20.24 -8.54 1.59
N ASP A 276 21.01 -8.13 2.60
CA ASP A 276 20.59 -8.15 4.01
C ASP A 276 19.61 -7.01 4.33
N GLY A 277 19.90 -5.79 3.89
CA GLY A 277 19.04 -4.63 4.13
C GLY A 277 17.72 -4.67 3.36
N LEU A 278 17.72 -5.19 2.12
CA LEU A 278 16.47 -5.41 1.38
C LEU A 278 15.62 -6.53 2.01
N ARG A 279 16.24 -7.53 2.65
CA ARG A 279 15.51 -8.63 3.29
C ARG A 279 14.72 -8.20 4.52
N VAL A 280 15.17 -7.16 5.23
CA VAL A 280 14.44 -6.63 6.39
C VAL A 280 13.50 -5.48 6.04
N TRP A 281 13.60 -4.95 4.81
CA TRP A 281 12.82 -3.80 4.34
C TRP A 281 11.30 -3.95 4.52
N PRO A 282 10.66 -5.09 4.17
CA PRO A 282 9.22 -5.24 4.39
C PRO A 282 8.80 -5.07 5.87
N GLN A 283 9.63 -5.57 6.80
CA GLN A 283 9.34 -5.47 8.23
C GLN A 283 9.55 -4.06 8.77
N THR A 284 10.56 -3.34 8.27
CA THR A 284 10.78 -1.92 8.57
C THR A 284 9.58 -1.09 8.08
N SER A 285 9.16 -1.28 6.83
CA SER A 285 8.01 -0.59 6.24
C SER A 285 6.73 -0.86 7.05
N HIS A 286 6.47 -2.12 7.38
CA HIS A 286 5.35 -2.52 8.23
C HIS A 286 5.34 -1.81 9.59
N GLN A 287 6.49 -1.72 10.25
CA GLN A 287 6.57 -1.05 11.54
C GLN A 287 6.30 0.45 11.43
N ILE A 288 6.86 1.10 10.39
CA ILE A 288 6.62 2.53 10.12
C ILE A 288 5.12 2.78 9.92
N ILE A 289 4.46 2.02 9.03
CA ILE A 289 3.06 2.27 8.70
C ILE A 289 2.14 2.06 9.91
N VAL A 290 2.37 1.02 10.71
CA VAL A 290 1.60 0.76 11.94
C VAL A 290 1.69 1.95 12.90
N LYS A 291 2.88 2.55 13.05
CA LYS A 291 3.04 3.74 13.90
C LYS A 291 2.38 4.99 13.34
N LEU A 292 2.35 5.14 12.01
CA LEU A 292 1.79 6.33 11.38
C LEU A 292 0.27 6.31 11.28
N VAL A 293 -0.35 5.17 10.96
CA VAL A 293 -1.75 5.15 10.52
C VAL A 293 -2.62 4.08 11.19
N PHE A 294 -2.03 3.04 11.80
CA PHE A 294 -2.78 1.93 12.39
C PHE A 294 -2.46 1.79 13.89
N ASN A 295 -2.98 2.72 14.68
CA ASN A 295 -2.81 2.74 16.14
C ASN A 295 -4.10 3.18 16.86
N GLU A 296 -4.26 2.72 18.10
CA GLU A 296 -5.46 2.95 18.93
C GLU A 296 -5.83 4.43 19.10
N ASP A 297 -4.81 5.28 19.23
CA ASP A 297 -4.96 6.72 19.40
C ASP A 297 -5.43 7.42 18.10
N ARG A 298 -5.39 6.71 16.95
CA ARG A 298 -5.66 7.19 15.59
C ARG A 298 -4.90 8.46 15.24
N GLN A 299 -3.70 8.59 15.79
CA GLN A 299 -2.81 9.72 15.57
C GLN A 299 -1.45 9.22 15.09
N ALA A 300 -0.84 9.93 14.15
CA ALA A 300 0.48 9.57 13.66
C ALA A 300 1.53 9.67 14.79
N LYS A 301 2.13 8.53 15.15
CA LYS A 301 3.25 8.45 16.10
C LYS A 301 4.56 8.75 15.38
N VAL A 302 4.64 9.95 14.79
CA VAL A 302 5.72 10.38 13.90
C VAL A 302 7.10 10.18 14.53
N GLY A 303 7.26 10.48 15.82
CA GLY A 303 8.55 10.27 16.51
C GLY A 303 9.00 8.80 16.50
N GLU A 304 8.10 7.87 16.81
CA GLU A 304 8.40 6.44 16.79
C GLU A 304 8.70 5.93 15.37
N ALA A 305 7.97 6.43 14.36
CA ALA A 305 8.22 6.11 12.96
C ALA A 305 9.61 6.60 12.49
N VAL A 306 10.02 7.81 12.90
CA VAL A 306 11.37 8.34 12.65
C VAL A 306 12.42 7.46 13.30
N ASP A 307 12.22 7.03 14.54
CA ASP A 307 13.20 6.22 15.24
C ASP A 307 13.42 4.86 14.54
N ILE A 308 12.35 4.23 14.04
CA ILE A 308 12.44 3.00 13.21
C ILE A 308 13.22 3.25 11.92
N GLY A 309 12.91 4.35 11.20
CA GLY A 309 13.61 4.71 9.97
C GLY A 309 15.10 4.99 10.20
N LYS A 310 15.44 5.64 11.31
CA LYS A 310 16.84 5.89 11.71
C LYS A 310 17.58 4.61 12.06
N GLU A 311 16.94 3.70 12.79
CA GLU A 311 17.53 2.39 13.11
C GLU A 311 17.85 1.62 11.82
N TYR A 312 16.89 1.54 10.88
CA TYR A 312 17.15 0.93 9.56
C TYR A 312 18.28 1.65 8.80
N ALA A 313 18.31 2.98 8.84
CA ALA A 313 19.34 3.74 8.15
C ALA A 313 20.75 3.44 8.69
N ILE A 314 20.88 3.38 10.01
CA ILE A 314 22.13 3.09 10.72
C ILE A 314 22.56 1.64 10.51
N ASP A 315 21.63 0.69 10.64
CA ASP A 315 21.95 -0.73 10.64
C ASP A 315 22.12 -1.31 9.22
N HIS A 316 21.51 -0.68 8.22
CA HIS A 316 21.47 -1.22 6.86
C HIS A 316 21.76 -0.18 5.79
N LEU A 317 20.98 0.91 5.70
CA LEU A 317 21.02 1.77 4.51
C LEU A 317 22.41 2.35 4.20
N ILE A 318 23.18 2.69 5.24
CA ILE A 318 24.53 3.24 5.09
C ILE A 318 25.50 2.22 4.48
N SER A 319 25.47 0.95 4.92
CA SER A 319 26.32 -0.10 4.33
C SER A 319 25.80 -0.54 2.95
N MET A 320 24.48 -0.57 2.74
CA MET A 320 23.86 -0.77 1.43
C MET A 320 24.27 0.30 0.40
N ALA A 321 24.71 1.46 0.85
CA ALA A 321 25.26 2.53 0.01
C ALA A 321 26.77 2.41 -0.27
N GLY A 322 27.42 1.37 0.26
CA GLY A 322 28.84 1.07 0.04
C GLY A 322 29.76 1.58 1.15
N VAL A 323 29.24 2.10 2.26
CA VAL A 323 30.10 2.56 3.37
C VAL A 323 30.65 1.34 4.14
N PRO A 324 31.97 1.19 4.34
CA PRO A 324 32.52 0.06 5.07
C PRO A 324 32.14 0.03 6.57
N ASP A 325 31.82 -1.17 7.09
CA ASP A 325 31.41 -1.42 8.48
C ASP A 325 32.46 -1.08 9.56
N ILE A 326 33.71 -0.78 9.18
CA ILE A 326 34.85 -0.60 10.09
C ILE A 326 34.94 0.84 10.63
N ILE A 327 34.12 1.78 10.15
CA ILE A 327 34.10 3.14 10.67
C ILE A 327 33.34 3.15 12.01
N PRO A 328 33.99 3.38 13.17
CA PRO A 328 33.28 3.51 14.44
C PRO A 328 32.54 4.86 14.43
N ILE A 329 31.23 4.85 14.21
CA ILE A 329 30.44 6.08 14.02
C ILE A 329 30.23 6.79 15.37
N LEU A 330 30.86 7.95 15.52
CA LEU A 330 30.42 9.07 16.38
C LEU A 330 30.81 10.43 15.76
N ILE A 331 30.88 10.52 14.43
CA ILE A 331 31.22 11.76 13.70
C ILE A 331 30.18 11.98 12.60
N ASP A 332 29.70 13.22 12.51
CA ASP A 332 28.71 13.74 11.56
C ASP A 332 28.67 12.99 10.23
N ILE A 333 27.63 12.15 10.11
CA ILE A 333 27.27 11.34 8.93
C ILE A 333 27.35 12.17 7.64
N ILE A 334 27.07 13.47 7.71
CA ILE A 334 27.10 14.42 6.58
C ILE A 334 28.48 14.51 5.90
N SER A 335 29.58 14.39 6.65
CA SER A 335 30.93 14.66 6.11
C SER A 335 31.54 13.51 5.29
N ILE A 336 31.13 12.27 5.56
CA ILE A 336 31.61 11.08 4.82
C ILE A 336 30.80 10.85 3.54
N ILE A 337 29.54 11.31 3.53
CA ILE A 337 28.63 11.15 2.38
C ILE A 337 29.23 11.76 1.11
N ASP A 338 29.90 12.91 1.18
CA ASP A 338 30.40 13.64 0.01
C ASP A 338 31.52 12.93 -0.77
N GLU A 339 32.30 12.04 -0.13
CA GLU A 339 33.61 11.61 -0.64
C GLU A 339 33.63 10.17 -1.20
N VAL A 340 32.68 9.32 -0.84
CA VAL A 340 32.70 7.86 -1.18
C VAL A 340 31.44 7.40 -1.91
N ILE A 341 30.32 8.10 -1.76
CA ILE A 341 29.00 7.63 -2.20
C ILE A 341 28.63 8.29 -3.54
N PRO A 342 28.04 7.58 -4.53
CA PRO A 342 27.50 8.19 -5.76
C PRO A 342 26.49 9.32 -5.47
N GLU A 343 26.48 10.41 -6.25
CA GLU A 343 25.59 11.58 -6.03
C GLU A 343 24.11 11.21 -5.83
N LEU A 344 23.61 10.23 -6.58
CA LEU A 344 22.22 9.74 -6.45
C LEU A 344 21.95 9.14 -5.06
N ILE A 345 22.91 8.39 -4.51
CA ILE A 345 22.82 7.72 -3.20
C ILE A 345 23.09 8.73 -2.07
N GLN A 346 23.98 9.70 -2.28
CA GLN A 346 24.17 10.81 -1.34
C GLN A 346 22.89 11.63 -1.16
N LYS A 347 22.22 11.89 -2.29
CA LYS A 347 20.92 12.55 -2.33
C LYS A 347 19.90 11.66 -1.61
N LEU A 348 19.80 10.37 -1.96
CA LEU A 348 18.89 9.44 -1.28
C LEU A 348 19.13 9.40 0.24
N ILE A 349 20.35 9.23 0.74
CA ILE A 349 20.63 9.15 2.18
C ILE A 349 20.31 10.45 2.90
N ARG A 350 20.68 11.62 2.34
CA ARG A 350 20.35 12.91 2.95
C ARG A 350 18.83 13.15 2.95
N GLU A 351 18.17 12.82 1.86
CA GLU A 351 16.71 12.90 1.73
C GLU A 351 16.00 11.84 2.60
N TYR A 352 16.64 10.71 2.90
CA TYR A 352 16.08 9.61 3.67
C TYR A 352 16.36 9.70 5.18
N VAL A 353 17.41 10.40 5.61
CA VAL A 353 17.78 10.55 7.02
C VAL A 353 17.27 11.86 7.62
N ASP A 354 17.38 12.97 6.90
CA ASP A 354 16.93 14.29 7.40
C ASP A 354 15.54 14.66 6.87
N GLU A 355 15.13 14.15 5.71
CA GLU A 355 13.89 14.58 5.03
C GLU A 355 12.84 13.48 4.87
N LEU A 356 13.06 12.22 5.25
CA LEU A 356 12.14 11.12 4.84
C LEU A 356 10.70 11.38 5.22
N ILE A 357 10.45 11.87 6.43
CA ILE A 357 9.09 12.22 6.84
C ILE A 357 8.68 13.58 6.26
N ASP A 358 9.54 14.59 6.24
CA ASP A 358 9.16 15.88 5.67
C ASP A 358 8.93 15.78 4.15
N LYS A 359 9.55 14.86 3.42
CA LYS A 359 9.28 14.55 2.00
C LYS A 359 8.16 13.53 1.83
N LEU A 360 8.07 12.46 2.62
CA LEU A 360 6.85 11.63 2.64
C LEU A 360 5.60 12.42 3.04
N LEU A 361 5.73 13.63 3.58
CA LEU A 361 4.61 14.51 3.90
C LEU A 361 4.56 15.78 3.00
N VAL A 362 5.68 16.29 2.48
CA VAL A 362 5.71 17.43 1.55
C VAL A 362 5.73 16.98 0.10
N GLU A 363 6.54 15.99 -0.27
CA GLU A 363 6.42 15.37 -1.59
C GLU A 363 5.17 14.50 -1.66
N ALA A 364 4.75 13.86 -0.56
CA ALA A 364 3.60 12.97 -0.60
C ALA A 364 2.23 13.61 -0.34
N ILE A 365 2.11 14.87 0.10
CA ILE A 365 0.85 15.65 0.24
C ILE A 365 1.06 17.20 0.34
N GLY A 366 2.27 17.73 0.07
CA GLY A 366 2.60 19.17 0.04
C GLY A 366 2.48 19.98 1.32
N MET A 367 2.47 19.35 2.48
CA MET A 367 2.29 20.03 3.77
C MET A 367 3.50 19.88 4.68
N THR A 368 3.83 20.92 5.47
CA THR A 368 4.79 20.73 6.57
C THR A 368 4.21 19.83 7.65
N LYS A 369 5.06 19.24 8.48
CA LYS A 369 4.67 18.41 9.63
C LYS A 369 3.59 19.05 10.53
N GLU A 370 3.68 20.35 10.78
CA GLU A 370 2.70 21.10 11.60
C GLU A 370 1.37 21.32 10.86
N GLN A 371 1.42 21.69 9.58
CA GLN A 371 0.22 21.86 8.76
C GLN A 371 -0.51 20.53 8.62
N LEU A 372 0.22 19.47 8.35
CA LEU A 372 -0.32 18.13 8.27
C LEU A 372 -0.94 17.68 9.58
N ARG A 373 -0.27 17.94 10.71
CA ARG A 373 -0.81 17.55 12.01
C ARG A 373 -2.18 18.18 12.25
N GLU A 374 -2.33 19.47 11.97
CA GLU A 374 -3.62 20.15 12.09
C GLU A 374 -4.65 19.62 11.08
N PHE A 375 -4.20 19.31 9.87
CA PHE A 375 -5.04 18.79 8.79
C PHE A 375 -5.57 17.37 9.06
N ILE A 376 -4.73 16.46 9.53
CA ILE A 376 -5.09 15.06 9.86
C ILE A 376 -5.91 15.01 11.15
N THR A 377 -5.55 15.81 12.16
CA THR A 377 -6.23 15.75 13.46
C THR A 377 -7.56 16.49 13.47
N SER A 378 -7.76 17.44 12.55
CA SER A 378 -8.97 18.27 12.46
C SER A 378 -9.45 18.54 11.02
N PRO A 379 -9.58 17.52 10.13
CA PRO A 379 -10.03 17.70 8.75
C PRO A 379 -11.39 18.42 8.62
N GLU A 380 -12.29 18.21 9.59
CA GLU A 380 -13.61 18.86 9.65
C GLU A 380 -13.53 20.39 9.70
N HIS A 381 -12.45 20.96 10.22
CA HIS A 381 -12.25 22.42 10.28
C HIS A 381 -11.85 23.01 8.93
N TRP A 382 -11.30 22.19 8.05
CA TRP A 382 -10.76 22.60 6.75
C TRP A 382 -11.60 22.12 5.57
N PHE A 383 -12.60 21.27 5.83
CA PHE A 383 -13.39 20.58 4.80
C PHE A 383 -14.01 21.53 3.78
N ASP A 384 -14.80 22.49 4.25
CA ASP A 384 -15.48 23.44 3.37
C ASP A 384 -14.49 24.27 2.54
N VAL A 385 -13.35 24.66 3.14
CA VAL A 385 -12.33 25.46 2.48
C VAL A 385 -11.62 24.67 1.39
N ALA A 386 -11.27 23.42 1.66
CA ALA A 386 -10.59 22.56 0.69
C ALA A 386 -11.54 22.14 -0.43
N MET A 387 -12.79 21.78 -0.10
CA MET A 387 -13.75 21.25 -1.06
C MET A 387 -14.37 22.31 -1.97
N ASP A 388 -14.40 23.58 -1.57
CA ASP A 388 -14.80 24.74 -2.40
C ASP A 388 -13.66 25.23 -3.33
N SER A 389 -12.52 24.54 -3.35
CA SER A 389 -11.35 24.92 -4.14
C SER A 389 -11.00 23.88 -5.20
N GLY A 390 -10.39 24.34 -6.30
CA GLY A 390 -9.83 23.48 -7.34
C GLY A 390 -10.85 22.80 -8.25
N ALA A 391 -10.53 21.59 -8.71
CA ALA A 391 -11.39 20.75 -9.54
C ALA A 391 -12.23 19.78 -8.68
N GLY A 392 -13.23 19.14 -9.30
CA GLY A 392 -14.14 18.20 -8.64
C GLY A 392 -15.47 18.83 -8.22
N GLU A 393 -16.31 18.05 -7.53
CA GLU A 393 -17.60 18.53 -7.03
C GLU A 393 -17.45 19.40 -5.79
N ASP A 394 -17.94 20.64 -5.87
CA ASP A 394 -18.07 21.54 -4.72
C ASP A 394 -19.11 20.99 -3.73
N VAL A 395 -18.66 20.75 -2.49
CA VAL A 395 -19.51 20.21 -1.43
C VAL A 395 -19.12 20.79 -0.07
N THR A 396 -20.12 21.20 0.71
CA THR A 396 -19.90 21.57 2.12
C THR A 396 -19.97 20.33 3.00
N LEU A 397 -19.38 20.36 4.18
CA LEU A 397 -19.41 19.28 5.16
C LEU A 397 -20.84 18.89 5.55
N GLU A 398 -21.71 19.89 5.74
CA GLU A 398 -23.14 19.67 5.99
C GLU A 398 -23.80 18.88 4.85
N ARG A 399 -23.54 19.30 3.61
CA ARG A 399 -24.09 18.64 2.42
C ARG A 399 -23.49 17.24 2.27
N PHE A 400 -22.18 17.09 2.49
CA PHE A 400 -21.46 15.84 2.42
C PHE A 400 -22.05 14.80 3.38
N ASN A 401 -22.22 15.19 4.64
CA ASN A 401 -22.82 14.35 5.67
C ASN A 401 -24.24 13.91 5.33
N ARG A 402 -25.08 14.86 4.90
CA ARG A 402 -26.50 14.57 4.62
C ARG A 402 -26.70 13.74 3.35
N GLU A 403 -25.98 14.08 2.28
CA GLU A 403 -26.23 13.54 0.94
C GLU A 403 -25.39 12.30 0.63
N TYR A 404 -24.18 12.20 1.18
CA TYR A 404 -23.24 11.13 0.85
C TYR A 404 -23.04 10.15 2.02
N LEU A 405 -22.76 10.64 3.23
CA LEU A 405 -22.62 9.76 4.41
C LEU A 405 -23.95 9.35 5.04
N ARG A 406 -25.04 10.02 4.68
CA ARG A 406 -26.40 9.78 5.21
C ARG A 406 -26.49 9.89 6.74
N ILE A 407 -25.73 10.81 7.33
CA ILE A 407 -25.76 11.12 8.78
C ILE A 407 -26.44 12.47 9.06
N ASN A 408 -26.87 12.68 10.30
CA ASN A 408 -27.61 13.89 10.69
C ASN A 408 -26.69 15.04 11.12
N ASP A 409 -25.51 14.75 11.64
CA ASP A 409 -24.55 15.79 12.03
C ASP A 409 -24.21 16.67 10.82
N THR A 410 -24.38 17.99 10.97
CA THR A 410 -24.15 18.96 9.90
C THR A 410 -22.70 19.45 9.85
N GLY A 411 -21.86 18.97 10.74
CA GLY A 411 -20.43 19.28 10.77
C GLY A 411 -19.67 18.13 11.42
N TYR A 412 -19.10 18.38 12.59
CA TYR A 412 -18.51 17.37 13.46
C TYR A 412 -18.89 17.63 14.94
N ASN A 413 -20.14 18.03 15.17
CA ASN A 413 -20.64 18.37 16.50
C ASN A 413 -21.00 17.12 17.32
N ASN A 414 -21.21 15.99 16.65
CA ASN A 414 -21.42 14.69 17.27
C ASN A 414 -20.39 13.69 16.72
N PRO A 415 -19.17 13.66 17.28
CA PRO A 415 -18.10 12.73 16.85
C PRO A 415 -18.45 11.25 16.97
N ALA A 416 -19.47 10.90 17.78
CA ALA A 416 -19.92 9.52 17.95
C ALA A 416 -20.87 9.05 16.84
N GLU A 417 -21.43 9.96 16.03
CA GLU A 417 -22.26 9.57 14.89
C GLU A 417 -21.38 9.05 13.76
N SER A 418 -21.65 7.82 13.35
CA SER A 418 -20.98 7.10 12.27
C SER A 418 -21.93 6.86 11.11
N PHE A 419 -21.39 6.65 9.91
CA PHE A 419 -22.20 6.24 8.77
C PHE A 419 -22.45 4.73 8.77
N ASP A 420 -23.61 4.32 8.24
CA ASP A 420 -23.88 2.93 7.91
C ASP A 420 -23.33 2.63 6.51
N TYR A 421 -22.38 1.69 6.42
CA TYR A 421 -21.74 1.36 5.14
C TYR A 421 -22.75 0.87 4.07
N HIS A 422 -23.91 0.34 4.47
CA HIS A 422 -24.96 -0.06 3.53
C HIS A 422 -25.60 1.14 2.81
N LEU A 423 -25.55 2.32 3.40
CA LEU A 423 -26.17 3.54 2.88
C LEU A 423 -25.21 4.39 2.03
N VAL A 424 -23.92 4.05 2.05
CA VAL A 424 -22.87 4.73 1.29
C VAL A 424 -22.45 3.84 0.12
N PRO A 425 -22.83 4.14 -1.14
CA PRO A 425 -22.63 3.24 -2.28
C PRO A 425 -21.18 2.77 -2.47
N ALA A 426 -20.19 3.64 -2.28
CA ALA A 426 -18.78 3.29 -2.40
C ALA A 426 -18.34 2.26 -1.33
N ALA A 427 -18.78 2.45 -0.08
CA ALA A 427 -18.50 1.54 1.01
C ALA A 427 -19.25 0.20 0.84
N TYR A 428 -20.52 0.24 0.44
CA TYR A 428 -21.29 -0.96 0.15
C TYR A 428 -20.67 -1.79 -0.98
N ASN A 429 -20.27 -1.13 -2.07
CA ASN A 429 -19.62 -1.80 -3.19
C ASN A 429 -18.24 -2.35 -2.81
N THR A 430 -17.48 -1.63 -1.98
CA THR A 430 -16.21 -2.11 -1.41
C THR A 430 -16.42 -3.41 -0.66
N VAL A 431 -17.34 -3.43 0.32
CA VAL A 431 -17.65 -4.64 1.10
C VAL A 431 -18.18 -5.76 0.20
N THR A 432 -19.04 -5.44 -0.76
CA THR A 432 -19.61 -6.43 -1.69
C THR A 432 -18.53 -7.04 -2.57
N MET A 433 -17.67 -6.25 -3.20
CA MET A 433 -16.59 -6.75 -4.05
C MET A 433 -15.57 -7.55 -3.22
N SER A 434 -15.27 -7.09 -2.01
CA SER A 434 -14.44 -7.81 -1.04
C SER A 434 -15.04 -9.18 -0.67
N LYS A 435 -16.36 -9.31 -0.56
CA LYS A 435 -17.01 -10.64 -0.41
C LYS A 435 -16.81 -11.51 -1.64
N LEU A 436 -16.87 -10.93 -2.84
CA LEU A 436 -16.66 -11.67 -4.09
C LEU A 436 -15.21 -12.15 -4.26
N THR A 437 -14.22 -11.47 -3.68
CA THR A 437 -12.82 -11.93 -3.69
C THR A 437 -12.63 -13.23 -2.90
N LEU A 438 -13.52 -13.54 -1.96
CA LEU A 438 -13.48 -14.76 -1.16
C LEU A 438 -14.14 -15.97 -1.85
N LEU A 439 -14.85 -15.75 -2.96
CA LEU A 439 -15.58 -16.80 -3.66
C LEU A 439 -14.68 -17.52 -4.66
N SER A 440 -14.91 -18.82 -4.83
CA SER A 440 -14.36 -19.55 -5.97
C SER A 440 -14.97 -19.04 -7.27
N GLN A 441 -14.27 -19.22 -8.40
CA GLN A 441 -14.81 -18.93 -9.72
C GLN A 441 -16.20 -19.55 -9.96
N ALA A 442 -16.43 -20.77 -9.46
CA ALA A 442 -17.71 -21.46 -9.61
C ALA A 442 -18.85 -20.75 -8.87
N GLU A 443 -18.60 -20.26 -7.64
CA GLU A 443 -19.60 -19.54 -6.85
C GLU A 443 -19.86 -18.13 -7.40
N VAL A 444 -18.85 -17.45 -7.94
CA VAL A 444 -19.07 -16.19 -8.70
C VAL A 444 -19.93 -16.45 -9.93
N ASN A 445 -19.65 -17.52 -10.68
CA ASN A 445 -20.45 -17.88 -11.85
C ASN A 445 -21.89 -18.25 -11.48
N ARG A 446 -22.11 -18.89 -10.32
CA ARG A 446 -23.44 -19.12 -9.77
C ARG A 446 -24.15 -17.82 -9.41
N LEU A 447 -23.47 -16.85 -8.80
CA LEU A 447 -24.04 -15.52 -8.56
C LEU A 447 -24.46 -14.85 -9.90
N LEU A 448 -23.62 -14.95 -10.92
CA LEU A 448 -23.92 -14.42 -12.25
C LEU A 448 -25.15 -15.11 -12.87
N ASP A 449 -25.32 -16.42 -12.68
CA ASP A 449 -26.52 -17.17 -13.05
C ASP A 449 -27.78 -16.68 -12.30
N ASP A 450 -27.68 -16.51 -10.99
CA ASP A 450 -28.78 -16.02 -10.14
C ASP A 450 -29.19 -14.58 -10.49
N LEU A 451 -28.26 -13.79 -11.05
CA LEU A 451 -28.50 -12.47 -11.62
C LEU A 451 -29.05 -12.51 -13.07
N GLY A 452 -29.12 -13.68 -13.69
CA GLY A 452 -29.55 -13.85 -15.09
C GLY A 452 -28.52 -13.42 -16.14
N SER A 453 -27.25 -13.30 -15.75
CA SER A 453 -26.16 -12.94 -16.65
C SER A 453 -25.77 -14.11 -17.56
N THR A 454 -25.35 -13.81 -18.78
CA THR A 454 -24.75 -14.78 -19.71
C THR A 454 -23.22 -14.73 -19.72
N VAL A 455 -22.63 -13.74 -19.03
CA VAL A 455 -21.17 -13.59 -18.88
C VAL A 455 -20.70 -14.49 -17.75
N ARG A 456 -19.54 -15.13 -17.92
CA ARG A 456 -18.90 -15.95 -16.90
C ARG A 456 -17.51 -15.41 -16.59
N LEU A 457 -17.13 -15.53 -15.32
CA LEU A 457 -15.79 -15.28 -14.86
C LEU A 457 -14.88 -16.42 -15.36
N GLU A 458 -13.86 -16.05 -16.11
CA GLU A 458 -12.86 -16.96 -16.67
C GLU A 458 -11.58 -17.01 -15.82
N GLN A 459 -11.36 -16.00 -14.96
CA GLN A 459 -10.22 -15.93 -14.06
C GLN A 459 -10.51 -16.69 -12.75
N PRO A 460 -9.49 -17.20 -12.05
CA PRO A 460 -9.69 -17.98 -10.82
C PRO A 460 -10.26 -17.14 -9.67
N ASN A 461 -10.04 -15.82 -9.69
CA ASN A 461 -10.59 -14.86 -8.74
C ASN A 461 -11.22 -13.68 -9.49
N ILE A 462 -12.24 -13.06 -8.91
CA ILE A 462 -12.95 -11.95 -9.55
C ILE A 462 -12.04 -10.74 -9.78
N MET A 463 -11.07 -10.48 -8.89
CA MET A 463 -10.19 -9.30 -8.93
C MET A 463 -9.08 -9.36 -9.99
N LEU A 464 -9.00 -10.45 -10.75
CA LEU A 464 -7.97 -10.62 -11.76
C LEU A 464 -8.52 -10.26 -13.14
N GLY A 465 -7.75 -9.45 -13.86
CA GLY A 465 -7.89 -9.18 -15.28
C GLY A 465 -8.57 -7.88 -15.68
N PHE A 466 -8.80 -6.95 -14.76
CA PHE A 466 -9.51 -5.73 -15.09
C PHE A 466 -9.15 -4.48 -14.27
N ALA A 467 -8.24 -4.54 -13.29
CA ALA A 467 -7.87 -3.40 -12.45
C ALA A 467 -6.62 -2.68 -12.99
N PRO A 468 -6.74 -1.76 -13.97
CA PRO A 468 -5.57 -1.11 -14.58
C PRO A 468 -4.83 -0.15 -13.65
N THR A 469 -5.51 0.32 -12.60
CA THR A 469 -5.06 1.24 -11.56
C THR A 469 -5.71 0.78 -10.26
N LEU A 470 -5.01 0.99 -9.15
CA LEU A 470 -5.62 1.07 -7.83
C LEU A 470 -5.71 2.56 -7.55
#